data_AF-A0A5N9B148-F1
#
_entry.id   AF-A0A5N9B148-F1
#
_cell.length_a   1.000
_cell.length_b   1.000
_cell.length_c   1.000
_cell.angle_alpha   90.00
_cell.angle_beta   90.00
_cell.angle_gamma   90.00
#
_symmetry.space_group_name_H-M   'P 1'
#
loop_
_entity.id
_entity.type
_entity.pdbx_description
1 polymer ?
#
loop_
_entity_poly.entity_id
_entity_poly.type
_entity_poly.pdbx_seq_one_letter_code
_entity_poly.pdbx_strand_id
1 'polypeptide(L)' 'MITINIGPKQDPKRAIQKLKNKVITEELFIELKRRRHYLKPSARKKLKREEAAKQRVKDQNKALRRAEQQYNENLQR' A
#
# COMPACT_ATOMS: atom_id res chain seq x y z
N MET A 1 17.46 -1.80 -6.26
CA MET A 1 17.76 -2.97 -5.41
C MET A 1 17.31 -2.62 -4.00
N ILE A 2 16.34 -3.36 -3.44
CA ILE A 2 15.77 -3.04 -2.12
C ILE A 2 16.75 -3.51 -1.05
N THR A 3 17.34 -2.57 -0.33
CA THR A 3 18.26 -2.85 0.78
C THR A 3 17.71 -2.27 2.09
N ILE A 4 17.88 -3.03 3.17
CA ILE A 4 17.61 -2.61 4.55
C ILE A 4 18.85 -2.87 5.38
N ASN A 5 19.37 -1.80 5.96
CA ASN A 5 20.50 -1.88 6.88
C ASN A 5 19.95 -2.13 8.28
N ILE A 6 20.47 -3.16 8.94
CA ILE A 6 20.09 -3.57 10.30
C ILE A 6 21.24 -3.22 11.22
N GLY A 7 20.97 -2.45 12.28
CA GLY A 7 21.97 -2.10 13.30
C GLY A 7 22.15 -3.19 14.36
N PRO A 8 23.23 -3.16 15.15
CA PRO A 8 23.69 -4.27 16.02
C PRO A 8 22.80 -4.62 17.24
N LYS A 9 21.60 -4.04 17.39
CA LYS A 9 20.62 -4.38 18.45
C LYS A 9 19.16 -4.30 17.96
N GLN A 10 18.92 -4.33 16.65
CA GLN A 10 17.58 -4.29 16.09
C GLN A 10 16.95 -5.69 16.08
N ASP A 11 15.68 -5.78 16.46
CA ASP A 11 14.91 -7.01 16.35
C ASP A 11 14.76 -7.42 14.86
N PRO A 12 15.22 -8.62 14.45
CA PRO A 12 15.11 -9.09 13.08
C PRO A 12 13.67 -9.08 12.53
N LYS A 13 12.66 -9.30 13.38
CA LYS A 13 11.25 -9.30 12.98
C LYS A 13 10.81 -7.91 12.50
N ARG A 14 11.25 -6.85 13.17
CA ARG A 14 10.98 -5.47 12.75
C ARG A 14 11.67 -5.14 11.43
N ALA A 15 12.87 -5.66 11.21
CA ALA A 15 13.58 -5.49 9.94
C ALA A 15 12.84 -6.17 8.77
N ILE A 16 12.34 -7.39 8.96
CA ILE A 16 11.53 -8.10 7.95
C ILE A 16 10.23 -7.33 7.66
N GLN A 17 9.56 -6.80 8.69
CA GLN A 17 8.35 -6.00 8.48
C GLN A 17 8.65 -4.72 7.68
N LYS A 18 9.77 -4.05 7.95
CA LYS A 18 10.22 -2.91 7.14
C LYS A 18 10.49 -3.32 5.70
N LEU A 19 11.09 -4.50 5.47
CA LEU A 19 11.32 -5.04 4.13
C LEU A 19 10.02 -5.25 3.38
N LYS A 20 9.09 -5.95 4.02
CA LYS A 20 7.76 -6.18 3.50
C LYS A 20 7.07 -4.87 3.12
N ASN A 21 7.10 -3.88 4.00
CA ASN A 21 6.50 -2.58 3.74
C ASN A 21 7.16 -1.86 2.55
N LYS A 22 8.50 -1.86 2.48
CA LYS A 22 9.24 -1.21 1.37
C LYS A 22 8.92 -1.88 0.03
N VAL A 23 8.87 -3.21 -0.01
CA VAL A 23 8.48 -3.98 -1.21
C VAL A 23 7.04 -3.70 -1.64
N ILE A 24 6.13 -3.51 -0.68
CA ILE A 24 4.74 -3.13 -0.96
C ILE A 24 4.67 -1.71 -1.52
N THR A 25 5.40 -0.76 -0.93
CA THR A 25 5.44 0.64 -1.39
C THR A 25 5.98 0.79 -2.80
N GLU A 26 6.98 -0.03 -3.18
CA GLU A 26 7.52 -0.06 -4.54
C GLU A 26 6.63 -0.82 -5.54
N GLU A 27 5.50 -1.39 -5.10
CA GLU A 27 4.55 -2.17 -5.92
C GLU A 27 5.19 -3.30 -6.76
N LEU A 28 6.36 -3.78 -6.32
CA LEU A 28 7.25 -4.62 -7.14
C LEU A 28 6.59 -5.93 -7.56
N PHE A 29 5.82 -6.56 -6.67
CA PHE A 29 5.05 -7.77 -7.00
C PHE A 29 3.89 -7.53 -7.97
N ILE A 30 3.24 -6.36 -7.89
CA ILE A 30 2.15 -5.99 -8.80
C ILE A 30 2.73 -5.77 -10.20
N GLU A 31 3.87 -5.09 -10.26
CA GLU A 31 4.58 -4.85 -11.51
C GLU A 31 5.04 -6.15 -12.17
N LEU A 32 5.66 -7.06 -11.41
CA LEU A 32 6.05 -8.38 -11.91
C LEU A 32 4.86 -9.16 -12.46
N LYS A 33 3.73 -9.17 -11.74
CA LYS A 33 2.49 -9.82 -12.19
C LYS A 33 1.95 -9.20 -13.47
N ARG A 34 1.99 -7.88 -13.58
CA ARG A 34 1.54 -7.14 -14.77
C ARG A 34 2.42 -7.40 -15.99
N ARG A 35 3.73 -7.57 -15.79
CA ARG A 35 4.72 -7.84 -16.85
C ARG A 35 4.79 -9.32 -17.26
N ARG A 36 4.21 -10.24 -16.47
CA ARG A 36 4.29 -11.69 -16.69
C ARG A 36 3.75 -12.15 -18.04
N HIS A 37 2.67 -11.55 -18.52
CA HIS A 37 2.07 -11.87 -19.82
C HIS A 37 1.68 -10.60 -20.56
N TYR A 38 1.67 -10.66 -21.90
CA TYR A 38 1.16 -9.57 -22.72
C TYR A 38 -0.33 -9.31 -22.43
N LEU A 39 -0.67 -8.04 -22.27
CA LEU A 39 -2.04 -7.58 -22.10
C LEU A 39 -2.36 -6.55 -23.17
N LYS A 40 -3.48 -6.74 -23.89
CA LYS A 40 -3.95 -5.79 -24.88
C LYS A 40 -4.14 -4.39 -24.24
N PRO A 41 -3.84 -3.29 -24.96
CA PRO A 41 -3.93 -1.94 -24.42
C PRO A 41 -5.31 -1.59 -23.83
N SER A 42 -6.41 -2.12 -24.38
CA SER A 42 -7.77 -1.92 -23.86
C SER A 42 -7.96 -2.52 -22.48
N ALA A 43 -7.50 -3.76 -22.27
CA ALA A 43 -7.57 -4.44 -20.97
C ALA A 43 -6.70 -3.73 -19.92
N ARG A 44 -5.52 -3.23 -20.31
CA ARG A 44 -4.67 -2.41 -19.44
C ARG A 44 -5.34 -1.09 -19.02
N LYS A 45 -6.06 -0.43 -19.93
CA LYS A 45 -6.86 0.78 -19.62
C LYS A 45 -8.01 0.46 -18.66
N LYS A 46 -8.69 -0.69 -18.82
CA LYS A 46 -9.77 -1.13 -17.93
C LYS A 46 -9.25 -1.37 -16.51
N LEU A 47 -8.19 -2.16 -16.35
CA LEU A 47 -7.57 -2.45 -15.04
C LEU A 47 -7.15 -1.17 -14.32
N LYS A 48 -6.51 -0.22 -15.02
CA LYS A 48 -6.13 1.07 -14.43
C LYS A 48 -7.33 1.84 -13.85
N ARG A 49 -8.48 1.82 -14.54
CA ARG A 49 -9.69 2.51 -14.07
C ARG A 49 -10.28 1.81 -12.85
N GLU A 50 -10.32 0.48 -12.84
CA GLU A 50 -10.82 -0.31 -11.72
C GLU A 50 -9.96 -0.15 -10.47
N GLU A 51 -8.64 -0.19 -10.62
CA GLU A 51 -7.69 0.04 -9.52
C GLU A 51 -7.84 1.45 -8.95
N ALA A 52 -7.96 2.48 -9.81
CA ALA A 52 -8.20 3.85 -9.37
C ALA A 52 -9.54 3.99 -8.62
N ALA A 53 -10.60 3.32 -9.09
CA ALA A 53 -11.90 3.34 -8.41
C ALA A 53 -11.81 2.68 -7.02
N LYS A 54 -11.15 1.52 -6.91
CA LYS A 54 -10.91 0.84 -5.64
C LYS A 54 -10.11 1.71 -4.67
N GLN A 55 -9.08 2.39 -5.18
CA GLN A 55 -8.24 3.27 -4.36
C GLN A 55 -9.02 4.48 -3.84
N ARG A 56 -9.86 5.11 -4.67
CA ARG A 56 -10.74 6.22 -4.23
C ARG A 56 -11.67 5.81 -3.08
N VAL A 57 -12.35 4.67 -3.21
CA VAL A 57 -13.24 4.15 -2.15
C VAL A 57 -12.46 3.89 -0.86
N LYS A 58 -11.26 3.32 -0.97
CA LYS A 58 -10.38 3.08 0.18
C LYS A 58 -9.97 4.38 0.87
N ASP A 59 -9.61 5.40 0.10
CA ASP A 59 -9.19 6.70 0.63
C ASP A 59 -10.35 7.44 1.31
N GLN A 60 -11.56 7.37 0.73
CA GLN A 60 -12.79 7.87 1.35
C GLN A 60 -13.06 7.19 2.71
N ASN A 61 -13.06 5.86 2.74
CA ASN A 61 -13.28 5.10 3.97
C ASN A 61 -12.21 5.41 5.04
N LYS A 62 -10.96 5.63 4.61
CA LYS A 62 -9.86 6.01 5.51
C LYS A 62 -10.06 7.41 6.08
N ALA A 63 -10.56 8.35 5.28
CA ALA A 63 -10.86 9.72 5.72
C ALA A 63 -12.01 9.73 6.74
N LEU A 64 -13.09 9.00 6.47
CA LEU A 64 -14.23 8.86 7.39
C LEU A 64 -13.79 8.30 8.74
N ARG A 65 -13.04 7.18 8.74
CA ARG A 65 -12.53 6.57 9.98
C ARG A 65 -11.64 7.53 10.77
N ARG A 66 -10.84 8.37 10.10
CA ARG A 66 -10.00 9.38 10.78
C ARG A 66 -10.85 10.48 11.40
N ALA A 67 -11.89 10.93 10.71
CA ALA A 67 -12.82 11.93 11.22
C ALA A 67 -13.58 11.41 12.46
N GLU A 68 -14.04 10.16 12.42
CA GLU A 68 -14.67 9.48 13.57
C GLU A 68 -13.71 9.39 14.77
N GLN A 69 -12.45 9.01 14.53
CA GLN A 69 -11.43 8.95 15.58
C GLN A 69 -11.17 10.33 16.21
N GLN A 70 -11.03 11.37 15.40
CA GLN A 70 -10.84 12.74 15.88
C GLN A 70 -12.06 13.25 16.66
N TYR A 71 -13.26 12.98 16.18
CA TYR A 71 -14.50 13.32 16.89
C TYR A 71 -14.56 12.65 18.27
N ASN A 72 -14.26 11.34 18.33
CA ASN A 72 -14.26 10.59 19.59
C ASN A 72 -13.18 11.07 20.56
N GLU A 73 -11.99 11.39 20.08
CA GLU A 73 -10.90 11.93 20.89
C GLU A 73 -11.25 13.32 21.46
N ASN A 74 -11.90 14.17 20.66
CA ASN A 74 -12.36 15.48 21.10
C ASN A 74 -13.51 15.42 22.11
N LEU A 75 -14.35 14.37 22.05
CA LEU A 75 -15.47 14.17 22.99
C LEU A 75 -15.00 13.68 24.38
N GLN A 76 -13.80 13.10 24.47
CA GLN A 76 -13.21 12.61 25.71
C GLN A 76 -12.27 13.62 26.39
N ARG A 77 -12.07 14.79 25.79
CA ARG A 77 -11.39 15.94 26.41
C ARG A 77 -12.39 16.86 27.10
#